data_AF-X1ESI0-F1
#
_entry.id   AF-X1ESI0-F1
#
_cell.length_a   1.000
_cell.length_b   1.000
_cell.length_c   1.000
_cell.angle_alpha   90.00
_cell.angle_beta   90.00
_cell.angle_gamma   90.00
#
_symmetry.space_group_name_H-M   'P 1'
#
loop_
_entity.id
_entity.type
_entity.pdbx_description
1 polymer ?
#
loop_
_entity_poly.entity_id
_entity_poly.type
_entity_poly.pdbx_seq_one_letter_code
_entity_poly.pdbx_strand_id
1 'polypeptide(L)'
;MVIGAFFSEVGGELLKTFSGFDTKSSEITQKLVIKNESFEKEFLKIYKSVENHTYNIDSKRGDLENIKNFLKEKRQFLLNLLENPNLLEHESFTNLLWAVFHLTDELTHRRSLNGLPETDYQHLAGDIKRAYRLLILEWLNYMKHLKVDYPYLFSLAVRTNPFDANASVEVK
;
A
#
# COMPACT_ATOMS: atom_id res chain seq x y z
N MET A 1 -8.66 12.73 -7.34
CA MET A 1 -8.84 13.23 -5.96
C MET A 1 -9.11 12.10 -4.95
N VAL A 2 -10.08 11.20 -5.19
CA VAL A 2 -10.44 10.10 -4.27
C VAL A 2 -9.28 9.14 -3.98
N ILE A 3 -8.58 8.65 -5.01
CA ILE A 3 -7.39 7.79 -4.85
C ILE A 3 -6.27 8.50 -4.05
N GLY A 4 -6.12 9.81 -4.26
CA GLY A 4 -5.17 10.62 -3.49
C GLY A 4 -5.53 10.73 -2.00
N ALA A 5 -6.82 10.86 -1.68
CA ALA A 5 -7.30 10.82 -0.31
C ALA A 5 -7.01 9.45 0.33
N PHE A 6 -7.25 8.35 -0.39
CA PHE A 6 -6.89 7.01 0.07
C PHE A 6 -5.40 6.88 0.40
N PHE A 7 -4.50 7.31 -0.50
CA PHE A 7 -3.06 7.21 -0.24
C PHE A 7 -2.59 8.11 0.91
N SER A 8 -3.23 9.25 1.10
CA SER A 8 -2.90 10.18 2.20
C SER A 8 -3.37 9.66 3.56
N GLU A 9 -4.53 9.01 3.62
CA GLU A 9 -5.17 8.57 4.87
C GLU A 9 -4.82 7.13 5.28
N VAL A 10 -4.60 6.25 4.29
CA VAL A 10 -4.49 4.80 4.51
C VAL A 10 -3.32 4.20 3.75
N GLY A 11 -3.25 4.41 2.44
CA GLY A 11 -2.33 3.68 1.57
C GLY A 11 -0.86 3.91 1.92
N GLY A 12 -0.46 5.14 2.25
CA GLY A 12 0.92 5.45 2.62
C GLY A 12 1.38 4.73 3.89
N GLU A 13 0.52 4.66 4.91
CA GLU A 13 0.83 3.97 6.16
C GLU A 13 0.86 2.44 5.96
N LEU A 14 -0.08 1.89 5.20
CA LEU A 14 -0.07 0.47 4.86
C LEU A 14 1.17 0.06 4.05
N LEU A 15 1.65 0.91 3.13
CA LEU A 15 2.88 0.66 2.38
C LEU A 15 4.10 0.54 3.32
N LYS A 16 4.21 1.46 4.29
CA LYS A 16 5.26 1.42 5.29
C LYS A 16 5.16 0.18 6.16
N THR A 17 3.98 -0.07 6.72
CA THR A 17 3.77 -1.18 7.67
C THR A 17 3.93 -2.54 7.01
N PHE A 18 3.36 -2.78 5.82
CA PHE A 18 3.51 -4.04 5.10
C PHE A 18 4.94 -4.33 4.66
N SER A 19 5.76 -3.31 4.40
CA SER A 19 7.18 -3.51 4.09
C SER A 19 7.96 -4.22 5.21
N GLY A 20 7.52 -4.09 6.47
CA GLY A 20 8.12 -4.78 7.62
C GLY A 20 7.83 -6.28 7.68
N PHE A 21 6.77 -6.74 7.01
CA PHE A 21 6.40 -8.16 6.91
C PHE A 21 7.09 -8.85 5.74
N ASP A 22 7.41 -8.12 4.67
CA ASP A 22 8.14 -8.69 3.53
C ASP A 22 9.63 -8.79 3.83
N THR A 23 10.10 -10.03 4.00
CA THR A 23 11.51 -10.34 4.23
C THR A 23 12.43 -9.95 3.07
N LYS A 24 11.85 -9.67 1.89
CA LYS A 24 12.56 -9.22 0.68
C LYS A 24 12.21 -7.79 0.29
N SER A 25 11.61 -6.99 1.18
CA SER A 25 11.16 -5.63 0.87
C SER A 25 12.27 -4.74 0.32
N SER A 26 13.51 -4.88 0.81
CA SER A 26 14.66 -4.08 0.34
C SER A 26 14.93 -4.21 -1.16
N GLU A 27 14.61 -5.36 -1.77
CA GLU A 27 14.82 -5.59 -3.21
C GLU A 27 13.91 -4.71 -4.09
N ILE A 28 12.75 -4.30 -3.55
CA ILE A 28 11.76 -3.51 -4.27
C ILE A 28 11.69 -2.05 -3.79
N THR A 29 11.88 -1.77 -2.50
CA THR A 29 11.80 -0.40 -1.97
C THR A 29 12.82 0.54 -2.61
N GLN A 30 14.04 0.09 -2.87
CA GLN A 30 15.07 0.87 -3.56
C GLN A 30 14.66 1.30 -4.97
N LYS A 31 13.86 0.48 -5.66
CA LYS A 31 13.35 0.77 -7.01
C LYS A 31 12.15 1.72 -6.99
N LEU A 32 11.52 1.88 -5.81
CA LEU A 32 10.34 2.71 -5.58
C LEU A 32 10.70 4.10 -5.04
N VAL A 33 11.99 4.37 -4.79
CA VAL A 33 12.50 5.72 -4.54
C VAL A 33 12.52 6.49 -5.87
N ILE A 34 11.37 7.06 -6.22
CA ILE A 34 11.16 7.77 -7.49
C ILE A 34 11.93 9.09 -7.49
N LYS A 35 12.74 9.31 -8.54
CA LYS A 35 13.31 10.62 -8.87
C LYS A 35 12.48 11.27 -9.98
N ASN A 36 12.21 12.57 -9.83
CA ASN A 36 11.26 13.32 -10.65
C ASN A 36 11.56 13.26 -12.17
N GLU A 37 12.85 13.27 -12.54
CA GLU A 37 13.31 13.42 -13.93
C GLU A 37 13.23 12.13 -14.76
N SER A 38 13.37 10.95 -14.12
CA SER A 38 13.45 9.66 -14.82
C SER A 38 12.16 8.84 -14.76
N PHE A 39 11.20 9.22 -13.91
CA PHE A 39 10.06 8.39 -13.55
C PHE A 39 9.26 7.85 -14.76
N GLU A 40 8.91 8.68 -15.74
CA GLU A 40 8.12 8.23 -16.89
C GLU A 40 8.87 7.22 -17.77
N LYS A 41 10.19 7.44 -17.96
CA LYS A 41 11.05 6.56 -18.76
C LYS A 41 11.25 5.21 -18.06
N GLU A 42 11.30 5.22 -16.73
CA GLU A 42 11.56 4.05 -15.91
C GLU A 42 10.28 3.33 -15.46
N PHE A 43 9.11 3.96 -15.61
CA PHE A 43 7.83 3.48 -15.10
C PHE A 43 7.58 2.01 -15.46
N LEU A 44 7.65 1.64 -16.75
CA LEU A 44 7.39 0.27 -17.18
C LEU A 44 8.39 -0.73 -16.60
N LYS A 45 9.64 -0.32 -16.39
CA LYS A 45 10.69 -1.17 -15.79
C LYS A 45 10.42 -1.38 -14.29
N ILE A 46 10.04 -0.32 -13.57
CA ILE A 46 9.69 -0.38 -12.15
C ILE A 46 8.42 -1.22 -11.97
N TYR A 47 7.38 -0.95 -12.76
CA TYR A 47 6.12 -1.68 -12.73
C TYR A 47 6.31 -3.18 -12.93
N LYS A 48 7.03 -3.60 -13.98
CA LYS A 48 7.37 -5.01 -14.21
C LYS A 48 8.22 -5.62 -13.09
N SER A 49 9.07 -4.83 -12.44
CA SER A 49 9.84 -5.31 -11.29
C SER A 49 8.94 -5.59 -10.09
N VAL A 50 7.93 -4.75 -9.85
CA VAL A 50 6.94 -4.94 -8.77
C VAL A 50 6.02 -6.12 -9.07
N GLU A 51 5.58 -6.29 -10.31
CA GLU A 51 4.73 -7.43 -10.70
C GLU A 51 5.44 -8.78 -10.52
N ASN A 52 6.72 -8.84 -10.89
CA ASN A 52 7.52 -10.06 -10.81
C ASN A 52 8.23 -10.26 -9.47
N HIS A 53 8.08 -9.31 -8.54
CA HIS A 53 8.71 -9.40 -7.22
C HIS A 53 8.17 -10.62 -6.46
N THR A 54 9.08 -11.36 -5.83
CA THR A 54 8.69 -12.47 -4.96
C THR A 54 8.43 -11.93 -3.56
N TYR A 55 7.19 -11.52 -3.32
CA TYR A 55 6.72 -11.12 -1.99
C TYR A 55 6.78 -12.32 -1.03
N ASN A 56 7.67 -12.26 -0.05
CA ASN A 56 7.85 -13.28 0.98
C ASN A 56 7.45 -12.71 2.34
N ILE A 57 6.14 -12.77 2.59
CA ILE A 57 5.50 -12.21 3.78
C ILE A 57 5.61 -13.18 4.94
N ASP A 58 6.13 -12.69 6.06
CA ASP A 58 6.11 -13.36 7.35
C ASP A 58 5.25 -12.54 8.32
N SER A 59 4.03 -13.01 8.56
CA SER A 59 3.04 -12.35 9.42
C SER A 59 3.47 -12.25 10.89
N LYS A 60 4.49 -12.99 11.32
CA LYS A 60 5.00 -12.97 12.69
C LYS A 60 6.08 -11.93 12.93
N ARG A 61 6.67 -11.34 11.87
CA ARG A 61 7.75 -10.35 11.99
C ARG A 61 7.25 -8.97 12.39
N GLY A 62 6.06 -8.59 11.93
CA GLY A 62 5.50 -7.28 12.16
C GLY A 62 4.41 -7.29 13.23
N ASP A 63 3.90 -6.09 13.51
CA ASP A 63 2.86 -5.88 14.52
C ASP A 63 1.47 -5.96 13.88
N LEU A 64 0.86 -7.15 13.94
CA LEU A 64 -0.49 -7.38 13.44
C LEU A 64 -1.55 -6.62 14.26
N GLU A 65 -1.31 -6.37 15.55
CA GLU A 65 -2.26 -5.64 16.41
C GLU A 65 -2.26 -4.14 16.07
N ASN A 66 -1.10 -3.58 15.73
CA ASN A 66 -1.01 -2.22 15.19
C ASN A 66 -1.82 -2.10 13.88
N ILE A 67 -1.61 -3.00 12.91
CA ILE A 67 -2.39 -2.99 11.66
C ILE A 67 -3.89 -3.08 11.95
N LYS A 68 -4.29 -4.01 12.84
CA LYS A 68 -5.69 -4.19 13.23
C LYS A 68 -6.29 -2.89 13.77
N ASN A 69 -5.61 -2.24 14.71
CA ASN A 69 -6.09 -1.00 15.32
C ASN A 69 -6.19 0.13 14.28
N PHE A 70 -5.15 0.30 13.46
CA PHE A 70 -5.13 1.28 12.38
C PHE A 70 -6.27 1.07 11.38
N LEU A 71 -6.45 -0.16 10.86
CA LEU A 71 -7.50 -0.47 9.89
C LEU A 71 -8.90 -0.37 10.50
N LYS A 72 -9.05 -0.71 11.78
CA LYS A 72 -10.31 -0.54 12.52
C LYS A 72 -10.71 0.94 12.60
N GLU A 73 -9.76 1.82 12.91
CA GLU A 73 -10.00 3.28 12.94
C GLU A 73 -10.36 3.82 11.55
N LYS A 74 -9.76 3.27 10.49
CA LYS A 74 -10.01 3.69 9.10
C LYS A 74 -11.21 2.99 8.44
N ARG A 75 -11.92 2.08 9.13
CA ARG A 75 -13.01 1.27 8.57
C ARG A 75 -14.11 2.12 7.91
N GLN A 76 -14.58 3.15 8.60
CA GLN A 76 -15.64 4.00 8.06
C GLN A 76 -15.18 4.77 6.81
N PHE A 77 -13.94 5.27 6.82
CA PHE A 77 -13.35 5.93 5.66
C PHE A 77 -13.28 5.00 4.45
N LEU A 78 -12.81 3.77 4.65
CA LEU A 78 -12.76 2.77 3.59
C LEU A 78 -14.18 2.44 3.05
N LEU A 79 -15.21 2.41 3.91
CA LEU A 79 -16.58 2.05 3.49
C LEU A 79 -17.14 3.13 2.57
N ASN A 80 -16.92 4.39 2.96
CA ASN A 80 -17.32 5.54 2.15
C ASN A 80 -16.61 5.57 0.78
N LEU A 81 -15.40 4.98 0.66
CA LEU A 81 -14.72 4.84 -0.64
C LEU A 81 -15.42 3.80 -1.52
N LEU A 82 -15.83 2.65 -0.98
CA LEU A 82 -16.57 1.63 -1.75
C LEU A 82 -17.92 2.13 -2.27
N GLU A 83 -18.54 3.06 -1.54
CA GLU A 83 -19.80 3.69 -1.95
C GLU A 83 -19.63 4.74 -3.05
N ASN A 84 -18.39 5.12 -3.40
CA ASN A 84 -18.13 6.14 -4.39
C ASN A 84 -18.28 5.58 -5.82
N PRO A 85 -19.28 6.02 -6.61
CA PRO A 85 -19.53 5.45 -7.93
C PRO A 85 -18.38 5.69 -8.91
N ASN A 86 -17.59 6.75 -8.73
CA ASN A 86 -16.44 7.06 -9.58
C ASN A 86 -15.27 6.06 -9.39
N LEU A 87 -15.28 5.25 -8.32
CA LEU A 87 -14.25 4.23 -8.09
C LEU A 87 -14.61 2.88 -8.73
N LEU A 88 -15.90 2.62 -8.95
CA LEU A 88 -16.38 1.38 -9.56
C LEU A 88 -15.88 1.20 -11.00
N GLU A 89 -15.53 2.29 -11.67
CA GLU A 89 -14.94 2.27 -13.02
C GLU A 89 -13.45 1.92 -13.03
N HIS A 90 -12.78 1.95 -11.87
CA HIS A 90 -11.37 1.59 -11.70
C HIS A 90 -11.25 0.21 -11.05
N GLU A 91 -11.33 -0.85 -11.87
CA GLU A 91 -11.32 -2.25 -11.41
C GLU A 91 -10.11 -2.58 -10.51
N SER A 92 -8.92 -2.11 -10.87
CA SER A 92 -7.69 -2.39 -10.10
C SER A 92 -7.70 -1.75 -8.71
N PHE A 93 -8.22 -0.52 -8.60
CA PHE A 93 -8.36 0.17 -7.32
C PHE A 93 -9.47 -0.46 -6.45
N THR A 94 -10.58 -0.85 -7.07
CA THR A 94 -11.66 -1.58 -6.38
C THR A 94 -11.14 -2.91 -5.82
N ASN A 95 -10.32 -3.66 -6.59
CA ASN A 95 -9.68 -4.88 -6.12
C ASN A 95 -8.73 -4.64 -4.93
N LEU A 96 -7.99 -3.52 -4.93
CA LEU A 96 -7.19 -3.11 -3.78
C LEU A 96 -8.06 -2.85 -2.54
N LEU A 97 -9.15 -2.07 -2.68
CA LEU A 97 -10.05 -1.80 -1.56
C LEU A 97 -10.61 -3.08 -0.96
N TRP A 98 -11.05 -4.03 -1.80
CA TRP A 98 -11.52 -5.34 -1.33
C TRP A 98 -10.45 -6.12 -0.56
N ALA A 99 -9.21 -6.14 -1.05
CA ALA A 99 -8.12 -6.83 -0.37
C ALA A 99 -7.83 -6.21 1.02
N VAL A 100 -7.84 -4.88 1.12
CA VAL A 100 -7.64 -4.17 2.40
C VAL A 100 -8.83 -4.41 3.35
N PHE A 101 -10.05 -4.41 2.83
CA PHE A 101 -11.25 -4.69 3.63
C PHE A 101 -11.28 -6.11 4.16
N HIS A 102 -10.98 -7.09 3.32
CA HIS A 102 -10.93 -8.48 3.72
C HIS A 102 -9.93 -8.69 4.86
N LEU A 103 -8.73 -8.13 4.73
CA LEU A 103 -7.72 -8.15 5.81
C LEU A 103 -8.23 -7.45 7.08
N THR A 104 -8.91 -6.30 6.94
CA THR A 104 -9.50 -5.57 8.06
C THR A 104 -10.53 -6.43 8.80
N ASP A 105 -11.43 -7.08 8.08
CA ASP A 105 -12.44 -7.95 8.67
C ASP A 105 -11.77 -9.12 9.38
N GLU A 106 -10.84 -9.82 8.75
CA GLU A 106 -10.21 -10.97 9.40
C GLU A 106 -9.46 -10.59 10.68
N LEU A 107 -8.70 -9.49 10.67
CA LEU A 107 -8.00 -9.01 11.85
C LEU A 107 -8.97 -8.59 12.96
N THR A 108 -10.07 -7.90 12.63
CA THR A 108 -11.01 -7.36 13.62
C THR A 108 -11.92 -8.42 14.25
N HIS A 109 -12.18 -9.53 13.56
CA HIS A 109 -12.92 -10.67 14.13
C HIS A 109 -12.09 -11.51 15.10
N ARG A 110 -10.75 -11.39 15.08
CA ARG A 110 -9.84 -12.09 15.99
C ARG A 110 -9.69 -11.31 17.29
N ARG A 111 -10.04 -11.95 18.42
CA ARG A 111 -9.90 -11.36 19.77
C ARG A 111 -8.44 -11.06 20.13
N SER A 112 -7.54 -11.97 19.77
CA SER A 112 -6.09 -11.86 19.96
C SER A 112 -5.40 -12.28 18.67
N LEU A 113 -4.30 -11.60 18.32
CA LEU A 113 -3.40 -11.95 17.22
C LEU A 113 -2.10 -12.60 17.73
N ASN A 114 -1.97 -12.76 19.04
CA ASN A 114 -0.88 -13.47 19.69
C ASN A 114 -1.19 -14.96 19.84
N GLY A 115 -0.22 -15.81 19.52
CA GLY A 115 -0.31 -17.26 19.71
C GLY A 115 -1.33 -17.94 18.80
N LEU A 116 -1.56 -17.40 17.59
CA LEU A 116 -2.42 -18.04 16.62
C LEU A 116 -1.84 -19.39 16.15
N PRO A 117 -2.68 -20.34 15.71
CA PRO A 117 -2.23 -21.51 14.98
C PRO A 117 -1.35 -21.13 13.76
N GLU A 118 -0.40 -21.99 13.39
CA GLU A 118 0.49 -21.72 12.25
C GLU A 118 -0.29 -21.45 10.95
N THR A 119 -1.36 -22.20 10.73
CA THR A 119 -2.23 -22.07 9.56
C THR A 119 -2.88 -20.68 9.48
N ASP A 120 -3.22 -20.08 10.62
CA ASP A 120 -3.78 -18.73 10.67
C ASP A 120 -2.72 -17.67 10.37
N TYR A 121 -1.50 -17.84 10.88
CA TYR A 121 -0.39 -16.96 10.50
C TYR A 121 -0.10 -17.03 9.00
N GLN A 122 -0.12 -18.22 8.41
CA GLN A 122 0.06 -18.40 6.97
C GLN A 122 -1.08 -17.78 6.16
N HIS A 123 -2.33 -17.87 6.65
CA HIS A 123 -3.49 -17.24 6.02
C HIS A 123 -3.33 -15.71 5.99
N LEU A 124 -3.05 -15.10 7.15
CA LEU A 124 -2.83 -13.65 7.26
C LEU A 124 -1.66 -13.17 6.41
N ALA A 125 -0.59 -13.97 6.30
CA ALA A 125 0.53 -13.65 5.41
C ALA A 125 0.09 -13.60 3.92
N GLY A 126 -0.81 -14.50 3.52
CA GLY A 126 -1.42 -14.51 2.19
C GLY A 126 -2.27 -13.27 1.90
N ASP A 127 -3.06 -12.82 2.87
CA ASP A 127 -3.90 -11.63 2.71
C ASP A 127 -3.09 -10.33 2.72
N ILE A 128 -2.09 -10.21 3.61
CA ILE A 128 -1.13 -9.11 3.60
C ILE A 128 -0.39 -9.07 2.26
N LYS A 129 0.06 -10.22 1.74
CA LYS A 129 0.71 -10.32 0.43
C LYS A 129 -0.19 -9.80 -0.69
N ARG A 130 -1.47 -10.21 -0.70
CA ARG A 130 -2.45 -9.78 -1.70
C ARG A 130 -2.65 -8.27 -1.66
N ALA A 131 -2.92 -7.72 -0.48
CA ALA A 131 -3.13 -6.29 -0.30
C ALA A 131 -1.87 -5.48 -0.64
N TYR A 132 -0.70 -5.88 -0.15
CA TYR A 132 0.55 -5.17 -0.36
C TYR A 132 0.96 -5.08 -1.83
N ARG A 133 0.90 -6.20 -2.56
CA ARG A 133 1.19 -6.20 -4.01
C ARG A 133 0.28 -5.25 -4.78
N LEU A 134 -1.04 -5.31 -4.54
CA LEU A 134 -2.00 -4.42 -5.19
C LEU A 134 -1.75 -2.96 -4.82
N LEU A 135 -1.42 -2.70 -3.56
CA LEU A 135 -1.19 -1.37 -3.03
C LEU A 135 0.02 -0.69 -3.69
N ILE A 136 1.13 -1.41 -3.90
CA ILE A 136 2.30 -0.87 -4.58
C ILE A 136 1.99 -0.57 -6.05
N LEU A 137 1.29 -1.47 -6.75
CA LEU A 137 0.95 -1.29 -8.17
C LEU A 137 0.01 -0.08 -8.36
N GLU A 138 -1.01 0.03 -7.52
CA GLU A 138 -1.92 1.18 -7.54
C GLU A 138 -1.22 2.48 -7.15
N TRP A 139 -0.27 2.43 -6.22
CA TRP A 139 0.53 3.60 -5.89
C TRP A 139 1.37 4.06 -7.08
N LEU A 140 1.98 3.15 -7.83
CA LEU A 140 2.70 3.50 -9.06
C LEU A 140 1.78 4.11 -10.12
N ASN A 141 0.60 3.53 -10.33
CA ASN A 141 -0.40 4.07 -11.25
C ASN A 141 -0.83 5.48 -10.83
N TYR A 142 -1.08 5.67 -9.53
CA TYR A 142 -1.39 6.97 -8.95
C TYR A 142 -0.25 7.98 -9.16
N MET A 143 1.00 7.61 -8.90
CA MET A 143 2.17 8.46 -9.12
C MET A 143 2.30 8.86 -10.60
N LYS A 144 2.04 7.93 -11.53
CA LYS A 144 2.02 8.22 -12.99
C LYS A 144 0.92 9.21 -13.36
N HIS A 145 -0.29 9.00 -12.86
CA HIS A 145 -1.40 9.93 -13.07
C HIS A 145 -1.08 11.33 -12.52
N LEU A 146 -0.53 11.42 -11.30
CA LEU A 146 -0.09 12.70 -10.74
C LEU A 146 0.96 13.38 -11.61
N LYS A 147 1.96 12.63 -12.10
CA LYS A 147 3.05 13.20 -12.91
C LYS A 147 2.51 13.88 -14.17
N VAL A 148 1.55 13.25 -14.84
CA VAL A 148 0.97 13.72 -16.10
C VAL A 148 -0.03 14.85 -15.88
N ASP A 149 -0.99 14.64 -14.96
CA ASP A 149 -2.18 15.49 -14.85
C ASP A 149 -2.08 16.53 -13.73
N TYR A 150 -1.25 16.28 -12.70
CA TYR A 150 -1.13 17.12 -11.51
C TYR A 150 0.32 17.28 -11.01
N PRO A 151 1.25 17.88 -11.79
CA PRO A 151 2.68 17.91 -11.45
C PRO A 151 3.02 18.48 -10.07
N TYR A 152 2.22 19.42 -9.56
CA TYR A 152 2.41 19.99 -8.23
C TYR A 152 2.12 18.97 -7.11
N LEU A 153 1.09 18.13 -7.28
CA LEU A 153 0.80 17.02 -6.36
C LEU A 153 1.86 15.93 -6.47
N PHE A 154 2.35 15.64 -7.69
CA PHE A 154 3.44 14.70 -7.89
C PHE A 154 4.69 15.10 -7.11
N SER A 155 5.07 16.38 -7.14
CA SER A 155 6.22 16.88 -6.39
C SER A 155 6.06 16.65 -4.88
N LEU A 156 4.87 16.88 -4.32
CA LEU A 156 4.60 16.55 -2.92
C LEU A 156 4.67 15.05 -2.66
N ALA A 157 4.05 14.22 -3.51
CA ALA A 157 4.02 12.77 -3.34
C ALA A 157 5.42 12.12 -3.42
N VAL A 158 6.33 12.67 -4.24
CA VAL A 158 7.75 12.25 -4.26
C VAL A 158 8.44 12.59 -2.94
N ARG A 159 8.19 13.78 -2.37
CA ARG A 159 8.77 14.22 -1.10
C ARG A 159 8.21 13.49 0.12
N THR A 160 7.00 12.96 0.03
CA THR A 160 6.36 12.14 1.06
C THR A 160 6.37 10.66 0.69
N ASN A 161 7.28 10.22 -0.17
CA ASN A 161 7.31 8.85 -0.67
C ASN A 161 7.50 7.85 0.51
N PRO A 162 6.57 6.89 0.71
CA PRO A 162 6.63 5.96 1.83
C PRO A 162 7.84 5.01 1.79
N PHE A 163 8.51 4.88 0.65
CA PHE A 163 9.70 4.03 0.48
C PHE A 163 11.01 4.77 0.67
N ASP A 164 10.99 6.10 0.78
CA ASP A 164 12.19 6.90 1.02
C ASP A 164 12.31 7.22 2.52
N ALA A 165 13.28 6.58 3.18
CA ALA A 165 13.56 6.83 4.61
C ALA A 165 14.06 8.25 4.88
N ASN A 166 14.53 8.97 3.87
CA ASN A 166 15.00 10.35 3.96
C ASN A 166 13.96 11.36 3.42
N ALA A 167 12.73 10.91 3.14
CA ALA A 167 11.63 11.76 2.70
C ALA A 167 11.44 12.96 3.64
N SER A 168 11.36 14.16 3.07
CA SER A 168 11.13 15.40 3.81
C SER A 168 10.17 16.30 3.02
N VAL A 169 9.13 16.78 3.70
CA VAL A 169 8.09 17.64 3.11
C VAL A 169 8.64 19.05 2.83
N GLU A 170 9.50 19.54 3.71
CA GLU A 170 10.08 20.86 3.65
C GLU A 170 11.22 20.89 2.61
N VAL A 171 11.24 21.95 1.79
CA VAL A 171 12.33 22.20 0.84
C VAL A 171 13.47 22.87 1.61
N LYS A 172 14.67 22.30 1.51
CA LYS A 172 15.90 22.91 2.04
C LYS A 172 16.53 23.88 1.05
#